data_AF-A0A967X4D7-F1
#
_entry.id   AF-A0A967X4D7-F1
#
_cell.length_a   1.000
_cell.length_b   1.000
_cell.length_c   1.000
_cell.angle_alpha   90.00
_cell.angle_beta   90.00
_cell.angle_gamma   90.00
#
_symmetry.space_group_name_H-M   'P 1'
#
loop_
_entity.id
_entity.type
_entity.pdbx_description
1 polymer ?
#
loop_
_entity_poly.entity_id
_entity_poly.type
_entity_poly.pdbx_seq_one_letter_code
_entity_poly.pdbx_strand_id
1 'polypeptide(L)'
;NPEVTLRFRGVMEKCTFCVQRISAVKIQAKNERRDIRDGEVTPACAQVCPTRAISFGDLNDESSEVAHRHHDQRAYSMLEET
;
A
#
# COMPACT_ATOMS: atom_id res chain seq x y z
N ASN A 1 12.90 8.17 10.92
CA ASN A 1 12.84 7.82 9.50
C ASN A 1 13.04 9.12 8.71
N PRO A 2 14.18 9.30 8.03
CA PRO A 2 14.47 10.54 7.28
C PRO A 2 13.60 10.74 6.04
N GLU A 3 12.94 9.69 5.53
CA GLU A 3 12.12 9.74 4.31
C GLU A 3 10.69 10.27 4.56
N VAL A 4 10.33 10.55 5.82
CA VAL A 4 9.01 11.06 6.20
C VAL A 4 9.19 12.43 6.82
N THR A 5 8.41 13.40 6.35
CA THR A 5 8.45 14.75 6.87
C THR A 5 7.93 14.82 8.31
N LEU A 6 8.69 15.50 9.17
CA LEU A 6 8.16 15.98 10.45
C LEU A 6 7.28 17.19 10.15
N ARG A 7 6.06 17.20 10.67
CA ARG A 7 5.12 18.28 10.40
C ARG A 7 5.04 19.21 11.60
N PHE A 8 4.85 20.49 11.29
CA PHE A 8 4.71 21.55 12.28
C PHE A 8 3.24 21.73 12.68
N ARG A 9 3.03 22.50 13.75
CA ARG A 9 1.70 22.80 14.29
C ARG A 9 0.77 23.37 13.21
N GLY A 10 -0.44 22.83 13.12
CA GLY A 10 -1.48 23.31 12.20
C GLY A 10 -1.52 22.60 10.84
N VAL A 11 -0.67 21.60 10.60
CA VAL A 11 -0.70 20.78 9.38
C VAL A 11 -1.49 19.50 9.64
N MET A 12 -2.46 19.20 8.77
CA MET A 12 -3.22 17.97 8.86
C MET A 12 -2.42 16.76 8.37
N GLU A 13 -2.66 15.62 9.03
CA GLU A 13 -2.07 14.34 8.67
C GLU A 13 -3.10 13.28 8.35
N LYS A 14 -2.72 12.31 7.54
CA LYS A 14 -3.53 11.14 7.20
C LYS A 14 -2.63 9.98 6.81
N CYS A 15 -3.23 8.79 6.71
CA CYS A 15 -2.58 7.66 6.07
C CYS A 15 -2.24 7.99 4.60
N THR A 16 -0.98 7.79 4.24
CA THR A 16 -0.45 7.98 2.89
C THR A 16 -0.10 6.65 2.22
N PHE A 17 -0.58 5.53 2.77
CA PHE A 17 -0.20 4.17 2.36
C PHE A 17 1.32 3.96 2.27
N CYS A 18 2.06 4.59 3.17
CA CYS A 18 3.53 4.54 3.20
C CYS A 18 4.15 4.98 1.86
N VAL A 19 3.72 6.11 1.31
CA VAL A 19 4.21 6.67 0.03
C VAL A 19 5.74 6.70 -0.09
N GLN A 20 6.45 6.89 1.02
CA GLN A 20 7.92 6.81 1.05
C GLN A 20 8.45 5.45 0.58
N ARG A 21 7.83 4.34 1.01
CA ARG A 21 8.18 2.98 0.60
C ARG A 21 7.79 2.70 -0.85
N ILE A 22 6.59 3.15 -1.26
CA ILE A 22 6.12 3.04 -2.65
C ILE A 22 7.10 3.77 -3.58
N SER A 23 7.53 4.97 -3.19
CA SER A 23 8.41 5.80 -4.01
C SER A 23 9.80 5.18 -4.16
N ALA A 24 10.37 4.66 -3.08
CA ALA A 24 11.65 3.95 -3.11
C ALA A 24 11.63 2.76 -4.08
N VAL A 25 10.63 1.87 -3.95
CA VAL A 25 10.48 0.72 -4.85
C VAL A 25 10.20 1.13 -6.29
N LYS A 26 9.36 2.16 -6.50
CA LYS A 26 9.08 2.67 -7.84
C LYS A 26 10.33 3.24 -8.51
N ILE A 27 11.21 3.92 -7.77
CA ILE A 27 12.49 4.41 -8.29
C ILE A 27 13.40 3.23 -8.65
N GLN A 28 13.50 2.24 -7.77
CA GLN A 28 14.31 1.04 -8.00
C GLN A 28 13.84 0.26 -9.24
N ALA A 29 12.54 -0.05 -9.33
CA ALA A 29 11.96 -0.77 -10.47
C ALA A 29 12.16 -0.02 -11.79
N LYS A 30 12.03 1.31 -11.79
CA LYS A 30 12.34 2.16 -12.96
C LYS A 30 13.81 2.09 -13.36
N ASN A 31 14.73 2.12 -12.40
CA ASN A 31 16.16 2.00 -12.68
C ASN A 31 16.51 0.63 -13.27
N GLU A 32 15.82 -0.42 -12.81
CA GLU A 32 15.94 -1.80 -13.28
C GLU A 32 15.13 -2.09 -14.56
N ARG A 33 14.37 -1.11 -15.07
CA ARG A 33 13.48 -1.22 -16.26
C ARG A 33 12.51 -2.39 -16.18
N ARG A 34 11.92 -2.59 -15.01
CA ARG A 34 10.88 -3.61 -14.78
C ARG A 34 9.69 -3.01 -14.06
N ASP A 35 8.59 -3.77 -14.10
CA ASP A 35 7.42 -3.47 -13.29
C ASP A 35 7.65 -3.85 -11.82
N ILE A 36 6.82 -3.27 -10.95
CA ILE A 36 6.78 -3.57 -9.53
C ILE A 36 6.06 -4.90 -9.36
N ARG A 37 6.64 -5.81 -8.58
CA ARG A 37 6.05 -7.13 -8.32
C ARG A 37 5.16 -7.09 -7.09
N ASP A 38 4.16 -7.97 -7.03
CA ASP A 38 3.35 -8.12 -5.82
C ASP A 38 4.23 -8.48 -4.61
N GLY A 39 3.89 -7.92 -3.45
CA GLY A 39 4.66 -8.04 -2.21
C GLY A 39 5.97 -7.23 -2.13
N GLU A 40 6.43 -6.60 -3.22
CA GLU A 40 7.66 -5.79 -3.22
C GLU A 40 7.50 -4.51 -2.38
N VAL A 41 6.28 -3.97 -2.31
CA VAL A 41 5.93 -2.88 -1.40
C VAL A 41 5.08 -3.41 -0.26
N THR A 42 5.64 -3.46 0.94
CA THR A 42 4.87 -3.76 2.16
C THR A 42 4.79 -2.51 3.05
N PRO A 43 3.59 -1.93 3.26
CA PRO A 43 3.38 -0.84 4.22
C PRO A 43 3.73 -1.27 5.65
N ALA A 44 4.07 -0.31 6.50
CA ALA A 44 4.44 -0.58 7.89
C ALA A 44 3.33 -1.32 8.68
N CYS A 45 2.06 -0.97 8.46
CA CYS A 45 0.92 -1.63 9.12
C CYS A 45 0.73 -3.10 8.68
N ALA A 46 0.93 -3.40 7.39
CA ALA A 46 0.88 -4.77 6.88
C ALA A 46 2.08 -5.61 7.38
N GLN A 47 3.28 -5.02 7.38
CA GLN A 47 4.51 -5.69 7.83
C GLN A 47 4.45 -6.09 9.31
N VAL A 48 3.90 -5.23 10.18
CA VAL A 48 3.88 -5.47 11.63
C VAL A 48 2.75 -6.39 12.07
N CYS A 49 1.71 -6.58 11.23
CA CYS A 49 0.53 -7.34 11.60
C CYS A 49 0.86 -8.85 11.68
N PRO A 50 0.87 -9.48 12.87
CA PRO A 50 1.25 -10.88 13.02
C PRO A 50 0.25 -11.83 12.35
N THR A 51 -1.02 -11.43 12.30
CA THR A 51 -2.13 -12.21 11.72
C THR A 51 -2.31 -11.97 10.23
N ARG A 52 -1.55 -11.05 9.61
CA ARG A 52 -1.62 -10.71 8.18
C ARG A 52 -3.04 -10.29 7.73
N ALA A 53 -3.72 -9.52 8.58
CA ALA A 53 -5.06 -9.01 8.30
C ALA A 53 -5.08 -7.97 7.16
N ILE A 54 -3.99 -7.23 6.97
CA ILE A 54 -3.87 -6.18 5.95
C ILE A 54 -3.02 -6.72 4.80
N SER A 55 -3.60 -6.83 3.61
CA SER A 55 -2.87 -7.06 2.36
C SER A 55 -2.78 -5.76 1.57
N PHE A 56 -1.66 -5.53 0.91
CA PHE A 56 -1.38 -4.33 0.13
C PHE A 56 -0.67 -4.72 -1.17
N GLY A 57 -1.08 -4.14 -2.29
CA GLY A 57 -0.65 -4.51 -3.63
C GLY A 57 -1.29 -3.62 -4.69
N ASP A 58 -1.02 -3.91 -5.96
CA ASP A 58 -1.59 -3.19 -7.10
C ASP A 58 -2.92 -3.82 -7.53
N LEU A 59 -4.01 -3.05 -7.47
CA LEU A 59 -5.33 -3.51 -7.90
C LEU A 59 -5.45 -3.71 -9.42
N ASN A 60 -4.56 -3.11 -10.23
CA ASN A 60 -4.56 -3.31 -11.67
C ASN A 60 -3.88 -4.61 -12.09
N ASP A 61 -3.09 -5.22 -11.20
CA ASP A 61 -2.56 -6.55 -11.40
C ASP A 61 -3.58 -7.56 -10.89
N GLU A 62 -4.30 -8.18 -11.84
CA GLU A 62 -5.33 -9.21 -11.57
C GLU A 62 -4.76 -10.45 -10.87
N SER A 63 -3.44 -10.68 -10.94
CA SER A 63 -2.77 -11.79 -10.28
C SER A 63 -2.33 -11.47 -8.84
N SER A 64 -2.50 -10.22 -8.39
CA SER A 64 -2.11 -9.80 -7.04
C SER A 64 -3.04 -10.36 -5.97
N GLU A 65 -2.49 -10.58 -4.76
CA GLU A 65 -3.29 -11.05 -3.63
C GLU A 65 -4.45 -10.08 -3.31
N VAL A 66 -4.22 -8.78 -3.47
CA VAL A 66 -5.22 -7.75 -3.16
C VAL A 66 -6.36 -7.75 -4.18
N ALA A 67 -6.10 -7.92 -5.47
CA ALA A 67 -7.14 -8.05 -6.48
C ALA A 67 -8.07 -9.23 -6.16
N HIS A 68 -7.50 -10.39 -5.82
CA HIS A 68 -8.28 -11.56 -5.41
C HIS A 68 -9.13 -11.31 -4.16
N ARG A 69 -8.57 -10.69 -3.11
CA ARG A 69 -9.33 -10.37 -1.88
C ARG A 69 -10.40 -9.31 -2.10
N HIS A 70 -10.17 -8.36 -3.01
CA HIS A 70 -11.13 -7.32 -3.35
C HIS A 70 -12.36 -7.87 -4.10
N HIS A 71 -12.20 -8.98 -4.83
CA HIS A 71 -13.30 -9.68 -5.51
C HIS A 71 -13.94 -10.82 -4.68
N ASP A 72 -13.51 -11.04 -3.42
CA ASP A 72 -14.15 -12.01 -2.52
C ASP A 72 -15.62 -11.59 -2.25
N GLN A 73 -16.51 -12.57 -2.15
CA GLN A 73 -17.94 -12.33 -1.88
C GLN A 73 -18.21 -11.57 -0.57
N ARG A 74 -17.25 -11.57 0.35
CA ARG A 74 -17.33 -10.89 1.65
C ARG A 74 -16.67 -9.51 1.63
N ALA A 75 -16.12 -9.06 0.50
CA ALA A 75 -15.56 -7.73 0.38
C ALA A 75 -16.68 -6.68 0.40
N TYR A 76 -16.50 -5.61 1.16
CA TYR A 76 -17.42 -4.48 1.23
C TYR A 76 -16.63 -3.20 1.49
N SER A 77 -17.14 -2.06 1.00
CA SER A 77 -16.57 -0.75 1.31
C SER A 77 -17.25 -0.16 2.55
N MET A 78 -16.47 0.45 3.44
CA MET A 78 -17.04 1.12 4.61
C MET A 78 -17.69 2.44 4.19
N LEU A 79 -18.91 2.68 4.67
CA LEU A 79 -19.70 3.88 4.35
C LEU A 79 -20.03 4.02 2.85
N GLU A 80 -20.30 2.89 2.20
CA GLU A 80 -20.82 2.90 0.83
C GLU A 80 -22.25 3.44 0.83
N GLU A 81 -22.44 4.61 0.20
CA GLU A 81 -23.77 5.17 -0.03
C GLU A 81 -24.37 4.43 -1.24
N THR A 82 -25.37 3.59 -0.98
CA THR A 82 -26.21 2.95 -2.02
C THR A 82 -27.04 3.95 -2.80
#